data_AF-A0A239RDY0-F1
#
_entry.id   AF-A0A239RDY0-F1
#
_cell.length_a   1.000
_cell.length_b   1.000
_cell.length_c   1.000
_cell.angle_alpha   90.00
_cell.angle_beta   90.00
_cell.angle_gamma   90.00
#
_symmetry.space_group_name_H-M   'P 1'
#
loop_
_entity.id
_entity.type
_entity.pdbx_description
1 polymer ?
#
loop_
_entity_poly.entity_id
_entity_poly.type
_entity_poly.pdbx_seq_one_letter_code
_entity_poly.pdbx_strand_id
1 'polypeptide(L)'
;MKNNFAKNKGFTLVELIVAIAIMAILTSAVGLALIRFIDKARKADDIETAEVIFKAAQLASASARDEVSEGWTVAATTTNGNSVARTTVTNSGLNASKVSNYNGGTYEINCVAWARGLNYNAGGREWQNAQFKSTIDTGKQGDKQRLYTNEFLKILCHDDAVGGIYYPQGKNVFDGKTSETMEFKYKKDAGIGVAECWMVCVRTDNLKCEIWIGDKNLNGRGSGQRVRPLYRIYPEPCSNYRN
;
A
#
# COMPACT_ATOMS: atom_id res chain seq x y z
N MET A 1 -9.30 -35.47 68.07
CA MET A 1 -8.95 -34.40 67.11
C MET A 1 -8.27 -35.04 65.91
N LYS A 2 -8.89 -35.00 64.71
CA LYS A 2 -8.27 -35.48 63.47
C LYS A 2 -7.43 -34.33 62.91
N ASN A 3 -6.11 -34.42 63.02
CA ASN A 3 -5.21 -33.45 62.39
C ASN A 3 -5.10 -33.79 60.89
N ASN A 4 -5.81 -33.01 60.07
CA ASN A 4 -5.65 -33.04 58.62
C ASN A 4 -4.31 -32.38 58.26
N PHE A 5 -3.24 -33.16 58.23
CA PHE A 5 -2.02 -32.75 57.55
C PHE A 5 -2.32 -32.72 56.06
N ALA A 6 -2.68 -31.54 55.55
CA ALA A 6 -2.75 -31.28 54.11
C ALA A 6 -1.42 -31.69 53.50
N LYS A 7 -1.45 -32.75 52.70
CA LYS A 7 -0.27 -33.32 52.04
C LYS A 7 0.14 -32.34 50.94
N ASN A 8 0.95 -31.34 51.28
CA ASN A 8 1.53 -30.41 50.33
C ASN A 8 2.55 -31.20 49.47
N LYS A 9 2.07 -31.85 48.41
CA LYS A 9 2.93 -32.41 47.36
C LYS A 9 3.45 -31.26 46.51
N GLY A 10 4.58 -30.68 46.91
CA GLY A 10 5.33 -29.78 46.05
C GLY A 10 5.85 -30.53 44.82
N PHE A 11 5.92 -29.84 43.69
CA PHE A 11 6.54 -30.36 42.47
C PHE A 11 7.98 -30.80 42.75
N THR A 12 8.37 -31.99 42.30
CA THR A 12 9.77 -32.40 42.43
C THR A 12 10.64 -31.65 41.43
N LEU A 13 11.92 -31.44 41.77
CA LEU A 13 12.89 -30.79 40.88
C LEU A 13 13.00 -31.51 39.53
N VAL A 14 12.92 -32.84 39.54
CA VAL A 14 12.99 -33.68 38.34
C VAL A 14 11.77 -33.45 37.44
N GLU A 15 10.56 -33.40 38.00
CA GLU A 15 9.34 -33.13 37.23
C GLU A 15 9.39 -31.75 36.55
N LEU A 16 9.98 -30.75 37.22
CA LEU A 16 10.15 -29.42 36.65
C LEU A 16 11.14 -29.42 35.46
N ILE A 17 12.28 -30.11 35.60
CA ILE A 17 13.30 -30.20 34.54
C ILE A 17 12.74 -30.91 33.30
N VAL A 18 11.98 -31.99 33.49
CA VAL A 18 11.34 -32.70 32.38
C VAL A 18 10.30 -31.81 31.70
N ALA A 19 9.51 -31.05 32.46
CA ALA A 19 8.52 -30.13 31.90
C ALA A 19 9.16 -29.03 31.03
N ILE A 20 10.23 -28.36 31.51
CA ILE A 20 10.92 -27.34 30.71
C ILE A 20 11.59 -27.94 29.47
N ALA A 21 12.10 -29.16 29.54
CA ALA A 21 12.70 -29.85 28.41
C ALA A 21 11.67 -30.10 27.30
N ILE A 22 10.47 -30.60 27.67
CA ILE A 22 9.37 -30.81 26.71
C ILE A 22 8.90 -29.47 26.13
N MET A 23 8.71 -28.44 26.97
CA MET A 23 8.31 -27.11 26.49
C MET A 23 9.34 -26.50 25.55
N ALA A 24 10.65 -26.68 25.79
CA ALA A 24 11.70 -26.20 24.91
C ALA A 24 11.66 -26.88 23.53
N ILE A 25 11.46 -28.21 23.50
CA ILE A 25 11.31 -28.97 22.26
C ILE A 25 10.08 -28.47 21.49
N LEU A 26 8.92 -28.37 22.13
CA LEU A 26 7.68 -27.92 21.48
C LEU A 26 7.78 -26.48 20.97
N THR A 27 8.32 -25.57 21.78
CA THR A 27 8.44 -24.15 21.43
C THR A 27 9.38 -23.96 20.23
N SER A 28 10.46 -24.76 20.16
CA SER A 28 11.40 -24.70 19.03
C SER A 28 10.72 -25.06 17.70
N ALA A 29 9.87 -26.09 17.67
CA ALA A 29 9.16 -26.51 16.47
C ALA A 29 8.06 -25.51 16.06
N VAL A 30 7.31 -24.96 17.03
CA VAL A 30 6.22 -24.00 16.78
C VAL A 30 6.75 -22.65 16.27
N GLY A 31 7.93 -22.22 16.74
CA GLY A 31 8.50 -20.92 16.37
C GLY A 31 8.68 -20.74 14.85
N LEU A 32 9.19 -21.76 14.15
CA LEU A 32 9.37 -21.70 12.69
C LEU A 32 8.05 -21.65 11.91
N ALA A 33 7.04 -22.40 12.36
CA ALA A 33 5.72 -22.39 11.76
C ALA A 33 5.04 -21.02 11.95
N LEU A 34 5.15 -20.44 13.14
CA LEU A 34 4.57 -19.16 13.49
C LEU A 34 5.09 -18.03 12.59
N ILE A 35 6.40 -17.98 12.30
CA ILE A 35 6.99 -16.96 11.41
C ILE A 35 6.34 -16.98 10.02
N ARG A 36 6.16 -18.17 9.44
CA ARG A 36 5.53 -18.32 8.11
C ARG A 36 4.06 -17.88 8.13
N PHE A 37 3.34 -18.20 9.20
CA PHE A 37 1.94 -17.77 9.36
C PHE A 37 1.82 -16.26 9.56
N ILE A 38 2.75 -15.63 10.28
CA ILE A 38 2.82 -14.18 10.44
C ILE A 38 3.01 -13.51 9.07
N ASP A 39 3.94 -14.01 8.26
CA ASP A 39 4.17 -13.45 6.92
C ASP A 39 2.96 -13.65 6.01
N LYS A 40 2.29 -14.80 6.08
CA LYS A 40 1.04 -15.06 5.35
C LYS A 40 -0.08 -14.11 5.78
N ALA A 41 -0.26 -13.90 7.09
CA ALA A 41 -1.26 -12.98 7.62
C ALA A 41 -0.98 -11.54 7.17
N ARG A 42 0.29 -11.10 7.21
CA ARG A 42 0.71 -9.79 6.72
C ARG A 42 0.46 -9.58 5.23
N LYS A 43 0.62 -10.63 4.41
CA LYS A 43 0.29 -10.55 2.97
C LYS A 43 -1.23 -10.50 2.76
N ALA A 44 -2.00 -11.27 3.52
CA ALA A 44 -3.46 -11.26 3.44
C ALA A 44 -4.03 -9.88 3.81
N ASP A 45 -3.54 -9.27 4.88
CA ASP A 45 -3.90 -7.92 5.33
C ASP A 45 -3.64 -6.86 4.24
N ASP A 46 -2.49 -6.94 3.55
CA ASP A 46 -2.19 -6.00 2.46
C ASP A 46 -3.09 -6.22 1.24
N ILE A 47 -3.50 -7.47 0.97
CA ILE A 47 -4.46 -7.79 -0.11
C ILE A 47 -5.85 -7.26 0.24
N GLU A 48 -6.30 -7.43 1.48
CA GLU A 48 -7.57 -6.91 1.97
C GLU A 48 -7.61 -5.37 1.88
N THR A 49 -6.55 -4.72 2.34
CA THR A 49 -6.37 -3.26 2.21
C THR A 49 -6.41 -2.84 0.73
N ALA A 50 -5.68 -3.55 -0.14
CA ALA A 50 -5.68 -3.29 -1.57
C ALA A 50 -7.06 -3.46 -2.21
N GLU A 51 -7.84 -4.44 -1.76
CA GLU A 51 -9.19 -4.68 -2.27
C GLU A 51 -10.14 -3.53 -1.92
N VAL A 52 -10.03 -2.96 -0.71
CA VAL A 52 -10.83 -1.78 -0.35
C VAL A 52 -10.45 -0.57 -1.22
N ILE A 53 -9.15 -0.30 -1.38
CA ILE A 53 -8.65 0.76 -2.26
C ILE A 53 -9.14 0.53 -3.69
N PHE A 54 -9.08 -0.71 -4.19
CA PHE A 54 -9.54 -1.08 -5.52
C PHE A 54 -11.02 -0.80 -5.72
N LYS A 55 -11.88 -1.23 -4.79
CA LYS A 55 -13.33 -0.99 -4.86
C LYS A 55 -13.64 0.50 -4.87
N ALA A 56 -12.98 1.28 -4.03
CA ALA A 56 -13.15 2.73 -3.99
C ALA A 56 -12.72 3.40 -5.31
N ALA A 57 -11.56 3.02 -5.84
CA ALA A 57 -11.05 3.53 -7.12
C ALA A 57 -11.97 3.16 -8.29
N GLN A 58 -12.42 1.90 -8.35
CA GLN A 58 -13.33 1.43 -9.37
C GLN A 58 -14.67 2.16 -9.32
N LEU A 59 -15.23 2.38 -8.12
CA LEU A 59 -16.47 3.14 -7.95
C LEU A 59 -16.30 4.61 -8.39
N ALA A 60 -15.17 5.25 -8.04
CA ALA A 60 -14.87 6.60 -8.51
C ALA A 60 -14.75 6.67 -10.04
N SER A 61 -14.14 5.65 -10.66
CA SER A 61 -13.96 5.59 -12.12
C SER A 61 -15.28 5.39 -12.86
N ALA A 62 -16.28 4.80 -12.19
CA ALA A 62 -17.62 4.60 -12.69
C ALA A 62 -18.59 5.74 -12.32
N SER A 63 -18.07 6.89 -11.86
CA SER A 63 -18.89 8.05 -11.51
C SER A 63 -19.72 8.53 -12.70
N ALA A 64 -20.98 8.89 -12.43
CA ALA A 64 -21.87 9.50 -13.42
C ALA A 64 -21.49 10.95 -13.78
N ARG A 65 -20.50 11.52 -13.09
CA ARG A 65 -19.96 12.85 -13.39
C ARG A 65 -18.89 12.74 -14.47
N ASP A 66 -19.18 13.27 -15.66
CA ASP A 66 -18.26 13.21 -16.81
C ASP A 66 -16.86 13.72 -16.45
N GLU A 67 -16.77 14.83 -15.70
CA GLU A 67 -15.50 15.42 -15.26
C GLU A 67 -14.64 14.49 -14.37
N VAL A 68 -15.29 13.60 -13.60
CA VAL A 68 -14.61 12.60 -12.75
C VAL A 68 -14.13 11.44 -13.62
N SER A 69 -14.97 10.96 -14.54
CA SER A 69 -14.61 9.92 -15.51
C SER A 69 -13.48 10.35 -16.45
N GLU A 70 -13.49 11.61 -16.89
CA GLU A 70 -12.39 12.22 -17.63
C GLU A 70 -11.08 12.25 -16.82
N GLY A 71 -11.18 12.48 -15.51
CA GLY A 71 -10.03 12.43 -14.60
C GLY A 71 -9.40 11.03 -14.46
N TRP A 72 -10.18 9.96 -14.62
CA TRP A 72 -9.66 8.59 -14.70
C TRP A 72 -8.96 8.35 -16.04
N THR A 73 -9.62 8.71 -17.14
CA THR A 73 -9.16 8.41 -18.50
C THR A 73 -7.94 9.22 -18.91
N VAL A 74 -7.79 10.47 -18.44
CA VAL A 74 -6.62 11.31 -18.77
C VAL A 74 -5.28 10.66 -18.39
N ALA A 75 -5.26 9.89 -17.30
CA ALA A 75 -4.09 9.15 -16.88
C ALA A 75 -3.73 8.07 -17.90
N ALA A 76 -4.70 7.32 -18.39
CA ALA A 76 -4.51 6.25 -19.38
C ALA A 76 -4.00 6.79 -20.73
N THR A 77 -4.49 7.95 -21.17
CA THR A 77 -4.13 8.54 -22.46
C THR A 77 -2.84 9.37 -22.43
N THR A 78 -2.26 9.64 -21.27
CA THR A 78 -1.03 10.45 -21.16
C THR A 78 0.18 9.69 -21.71
N THR A 79 0.81 10.25 -22.75
CA THR A 79 1.96 9.66 -23.46
C THR A 79 3.32 10.01 -22.89
N ASN A 80 3.42 11.13 -22.16
CA ASN A 80 4.63 11.46 -21.43
C ASN A 80 4.80 10.50 -20.25
N GLY A 81 5.54 9.41 -20.47
CA GLY A 81 5.70 8.32 -19.49
C GLY A 81 6.28 8.77 -18.15
N ASN A 82 7.07 9.85 -18.14
CA ASN A 82 7.55 10.43 -16.91
C ASN A 82 6.39 11.01 -16.09
N SER A 83 5.33 11.56 -16.68
CA SER A 83 4.26 12.29 -15.96
C SER A 83 3.26 11.42 -15.22
N VAL A 84 3.16 10.16 -15.60
CA VAL A 84 2.18 9.22 -15.03
C VAL A 84 2.82 7.93 -14.52
N ALA A 85 4.15 7.89 -14.41
CA ALA A 85 4.89 6.70 -14.00
C ALA A 85 4.56 5.47 -14.85
N ARG A 86 4.53 5.67 -16.18
CA ARG A 86 4.18 4.61 -17.13
C ARG A 86 5.06 3.38 -16.91
N THR A 87 4.41 2.23 -16.73
CA THR A 87 5.08 0.98 -16.39
C THR A 87 4.60 -0.15 -17.31
N THR A 88 5.54 -0.84 -17.93
CA THR A 88 5.27 -2.11 -18.63
C THR A 88 5.19 -3.24 -17.60
N VAL A 89 4.13 -4.05 -17.69
CA VAL A 89 3.84 -5.10 -16.70
C VAL A 89 4.19 -6.50 -17.22
N THR A 90 4.84 -7.31 -16.39
CA THR A 90 5.11 -8.73 -16.68
C THR A 90 3.89 -9.62 -16.45
N ASN A 91 3.91 -10.85 -16.99
CA ASN A 91 2.92 -11.89 -16.68
C ASN A 91 2.79 -12.21 -15.17
N SER A 92 3.84 -11.92 -14.39
CA SER A 92 3.88 -12.14 -12.94
C SER A 92 3.45 -10.93 -12.12
N GLY A 93 2.93 -9.86 -12.74
CA GLY A 93 2.49 -8.65 -12.04
C GLY A 93 3.64 -7.82 -11.47
N LEU A 94 4.80 -7.83 -12.13
CA LEU A 94 5.97 -7.03 -11.76
C LEU A 94 6.19 -5.89 -12.77
N ASN A 95 6.85 -4.83 -12.33
CA ASN A 95 7.39 -3.82 -13.25
C ASN A 95 8.54 -4.45 -14.06
N ALA A 96 8.42 -4.49 -15.38
CA ALA A 96 9.41 -5.07 -16.29
C ALA A 96 10.82 -4.48 -16.10
N SER A 97 10.93 -3.17 -15.83
CA SER A 97 12.23 -2.50 -15.58
C SER A 97 12.94 -2.97 -14.31
N LYS A 98 12.28 -3.79 -13.48
CA LYS A 98 12.79 -4.34 -12.22
C LYS A 98 13.05 -5.84 -12.27
N VAL A 99 12.82 -6.48 -13.41
CA VAL A 99 13.13 -7.90 -13.60
C VAL A 99 14.40 -8.00 -14.43
N SER A 100 15.44 -8.61 -13.87
CA SER A 100 16.68 -8.91 -14.60
C SER A 100 16.39 -9.85 -15.78
N ASN A 101 16.90 -9.52 -16.97
CA ASN A 101 16.81 -10.33 -18.19
C ASN A 101 15.38 -10.54 -18.75
N TYR A 102 14.45 -9.62 -18.49
CA TYR A 102 13.10 -9.70 -19.06
C TYR A 102 13.00 -9.01 -20.42
N ASN A 103 12.69 -9.78 -21.48
CA ASN A 103 12.48 -9.30 -22.85
C ASN A 103 10.98 -9.37 -23.25
N GLY A 104 10.10 -8.75 -22.46
CA GLY A 104 8.67 -8.77 -22.75
C GLY A 104 7.88 -7.67 -22.05
N GLY A 105 6.56 -7.72 -22.20
CA GLY A 105 5.58 -6.84 -21.60
C GLY A 105 4.20 -7.28 -22.03
N THR A 106 3.25 -7.32 -21.11
CA THR A 106 1.89 -7.81 -21.40
C THR A 106 0.94 -6.67 -21.74
N TYR A 107 1.08 -5.57 -21.01
CA TYR A 107 0.33 -4.32 -21.17
C TYR A 107 1.10 -3.21 -20.42
N GLU A 108 0.65 -1.97 -20.61
CA GLU A 108 1.14 -0.83 -19.84
C GLU A 108 0.10 -0.35 -18.83
N ILE A 109 0.58 0.18 -17.72
CA ILE A 109 -0.21 0.89 -16.73
C ILE A 109 0.34 2.29 -16.52
N ASN A 110 -0.54 3.18 -16.09
CA ASN A 110 -0.21 4.52 -15.62
C ASN A 110 -0.75 4.69 -14.20
N CYS A 111 0.05 5.25 -13.30
CA CYS A 111 -0.41 5.55 -11.95
C CYS A 111 -1.32 6.78 -11.99
N VAL A 112 -2.47 6.70 -11.32
CA VAL A 112 -3.51 7.75 -11.26
C VAL A 112 -3.43 8.51 -9.95
N ALA A 113 -3.35 7.77 -8.85
CA ALA A 113 -3.25 8.33 -7.51
C ALA A 113 -2.27 7.50 -6.67
N TRP A 114 -1.60 8.15 -5.71
CA TRP A 114 -0.66 7.46 -4.83
C TRP A 114 -0.68 8.06 -3.42
N ALA A 115 -0.48 7.19 -2.42
CA ALA A 115 -0.32 7.58 -1.03
C ALA A 115 0.93 6.90 -0.46
N ARG A 116 1.58 7.54 0.50
CA ARG A 116 2.52 6.86 1.40
C ARG A 116 1.77 6.50 2.67
N GLY A 117 2.21 5.49 3.38
CA GLY A 117 1.70 5.26 4.72
C GLY A 117 2.44 6.06 5.78
N LEU A 118 2.20 5.64 7.01
CA LEU A 118 2.32 6.44 8.22
C LEU A 118 3.77 6.65 8.66
N ASN A 119 4.01 7.66 9.51
CA ASN A 119 5.33 8.00 10.08
C ASN A 119 6.38 8.50 9.09
N TYR A 120 6.16 9.70 8.55
CA TYR A 120 7.29 10.59 8.23
C TYR A 120 7.45 11.60 9.35
N ASN A 121 8.36 11.33 10.29
CA ASN A 121 8.68 12.25 11.37
C ASN A 121 9.53 13.42 10.84
N ALA A 122 8.93 14.30 10.04
CA ALA A 122 9.52 15.61 9.72
C ALA A 122 9.07 16.63 10.76
N GLY A 123 9.90 16.84 11.77
CA GLY A 123 9.71 17.88 12.78
C GLY A 123 8.53 17.65 13.73
N GLY A 124 8.30 16.40 14.17
CA GLY A 124 7.29 16.08 15.20
C GLY A 124 5.85 15.91 14.69
N ARG A 125 5.64 15.80 13.37
CA ARG A 125 4.32 15.53 12.77
C ARG A 125 4.29 14.08 12.27
N GLU A 126 3.65 13.21 13.04
CA GLU A 126 3.72 11.75 12.85
C GLU A 126 3.02 11.23 11.59
N TRP A 127 2.13 11.99 10.95
CA TRP A 127 1.27 11.46 9.88
C TRP A 127 1.23 12.32 8.61
N GLN A 128 2.39 12.57 8.01
CA GLN A 128 2.43 13.27 6.72
C GLN A 128 2.31 12.28 5.55
N ASN A 129 1.37 12.54 4.62
CA ASN A 129 1.19 11.86 3.31
C ASN A 129 0.33 10.59 3.27
N ALA A 130 -0.51 10.33 4.28
CA ALA A 130 -1.53 9.28 4.23
C ALA A 130 -2.60 9.52 3.14
N GLN A 131 -2.72 10.74 2.63
CA GLN A 131 -3.65 11.08 1.56
C GLN A 131 -3.17 10.56 0.19
N PHE A 132 -4.09 9.99 -0.58
CA PHE A 132 -3.89 9.76 -2.01
C PHE A 132 -3.84 11.06 -2.80
N LYS A 133 -2.80 11.19 -3.63
CA LYS A 133 -2.49 12.37 -4.44
C LYS A 133 -2.49 12.00 -5.91
N SER A 134 -3.05 12.87 -6.74
CA SER A 134 -2.98 12.73 -8.20
C SER A 134 -1.52 12.70 -8.67
N THR A 135 -1.22 11.89 -9.69
CA THR A 135 0.12 11.81 -10.28
C THR A 135 0.40 12.95 -11.25
N ILE A 136 -0.61 13.35 -12.02
CA ILE A 136 -0.68 14.56 -12.81
C ILE A 136 -1.21 15.66 -11.89
N ASP A 137 -0.32 16.56 -11.47
CA ASP A 137 -0.60 17.56 -10.45
C ASP A 137 -0.69 18.99 -11.00
N THR A 138 -0.41 19.18 -12.29
CA THR A 138 -0.28 20.51 -12.91
C THR A 138 -1.04 20.60 -14.24
N GLY A 139 -1.52 21.81 -14.53
CA GLY A 139 -2.24 22.14 -15.76
C GLY A 139 -3.61 21.47 -15.86
N LYS A 140 -4.27 21.69 -17.02
CA LYS A 140 -5.66 21.25 -17.26
C LYS A 140 -5.89 19.75 -17.05
N GLN A 141 -4.90 18.92 -17.39
CA GLN A 141 -4.99 17.47 -17.17
C GLN A 141 -4.91 17.11 -15.69
N GLY A 142 -4.07 17.82 -14.92
CA GLY A 142 -3.99 17.66 -13.47
C GLY A 142 -5.29 18.10 -12.79
N ASP A 143 -5.91 19.18 -13.25
CA ASP A 143 -7.21 19.64 -12.73
C ASP A 143 -8.28 18.54 -12.88
N LYS A 144 -8.35 17.89 -14.05
CA LYS A 144 -9.26 16.75 -14.28
C LYS A 144 -8.94 15.56 -13.37
N GLN A 145 -7.67 15.16 -13.29
CA GLN A 145 -7.28 14.01 -12.44
C GLN A 145 -7.52 14.27 -10.95
N ARG A 146 -7.45 15.53 -10.50
CA ARG A 146 -7.81 15.94 -9.14
C ARG A 146 -9.30 15.75 -8.86
N LEU A 147 -10.19 15.98 -9.83
CA LEU A 147 -11.63 15.71 -9.66
C LEU A 147 -11.88 14.21 -9.42
N TYR A 148 -11.24 13.34 -10.20
CA TYR A 148 -11.24 11.89 -9.95
C TYR A 148 -10.72 11.56 -8.55
N THR A 149 -9.55 12.10 -8.20
CA THR A 149 -8.88 11.79 -6.92
C THR A 149 -9.72 12.25 -5.73
N ASN A 150 -10.39 13.39 -5.84
CA ASN A 150 -11.30 13.90 -4.81
C ASN A 150 -12.53 13.00 -4.63
N GLU A 151 -13.14 12.53 -5.72
CA GLU A 151 -14.26 11.58 -5.64
C GLU A 151 -13.83 10.25 -5.01
N PHE A 152 -12.66 9.74 -5.43
CA PHE A 152 -12.06 8.55 -4.85
C PHE A 152 -11.79 8.68 -3.34
N LEU A 153 -11.27 9.84 -2.90
CA LEU A 153 -11.03 10.09 -1.47
C LEU A 153 -12.33 10.07 -0.66
N LYS A 154 -13.43 10.63 -1.18
CA LYS A 154 -14.74 10.56 -0.51
C LYS A 154 -15.24 9.13 -0.35
N ILE A 155 -15.11 8.32 -1.39
CA ILE A 155 -15.52 6.92 -1.36
C ILE A 155 -14.66 6.11 -0.38
N LEU A 156 -13.38 6.48 -0.23
CA LEU A 156 -12.47 5.90 0.75
C LEU A 156 -12.72 6.41 2.20
N CYS A 157 -13.74 7.24 2.41
CA CYS A 157 -14.06 7.92 3.67
C CYS A 157 -12.94 8.87 4.15
N HIS A 158 -12.17 9.45 3.22
CA HIS A 158 -11.10 10.43 3.52
C HIS A 158 -11.57 11.84 3.16
N ASP A 159 -12.73 12.25 3.67
CA ASP A 159 -13.36 13.54 3.31
C ASP A 159 -12.47 14.74 3.65
N ASP A 160 -11.80 14.71 4.80
CA ASP A 160 -10.85 15.74 5.23
C ASP A 160 -9.63 15.89 4.29
N ALA A 161 -9.36 14.87 3.47
CA ALA A 161 -8.30 14.91 2.49
C ALA A 161 -8.72 15.60 1.18
N VAL A 162 -10.02 15.69 0.90
CA VAL A 162 -10.54 16.22 -0.36
C VAL A 162 -10.07 17.67 -0.57
N GLY A 163 -9.43 17.94 -1.72
CA GLY A 163 -8.87 19.27 -2.01
C GLY A 163 -7.60 19.64 -1.25
N GLY A 164 -7.08 18.79 -0.36
CA GLY A 164 -5.87 19.03 0.45
C GLY A 164 -4.55 19.11 -0.31
N ILE A 165 -4.56 19.00 -1.64
CA ILE A 165 -3.35 18.99 -2.47
C ILE A 165 -3.00 20.42 -2.93
N TYR A 166 -2.06 21.04 -2.19
CA TYR A 166 -1.07 21.98 -2.71
C TYR A 166 -1.61 23.16 -3.55
N TYR A 167 -2.43 24.06 -2.96
CA TYR A 167 -2.61 25.47 -3.40
C TYR A 167 -3.42 26.27 -2.35
N PRO A 168 -3.11 27.56 -2.05
CA PRO A 168 -1.83 28.23 -1.94
C PRO A 168 -1.44 28.40 -0.45
N GLN A 169 -1.53 27.36 0.38
CA GLN A 169 -0.99 27.40 1.75
C GLN A 169 -0.41 26.02 2.04
N GLY A 170 0.93 25.92 2.06
CA GLY A 170 1.69 24.66 2.12
C GLY A 170 1.53 23.84 3.40
N LYS A 171 0.31 23.46 3.76
CA LYS A 171 0.01 22.52 4.83
C LYS A 171 -0.83 21.40 4.23
N ASN A 172 -0.28 20.17 4.21
CA ASN A 172 -1.13 18.99 4.16
C ASN A 172 -1.96 19.03 5.46
N VAL A 173 -3.23 19.43 5.37
CA VAL A 173 -4.12 19.55 6.54
C VAL A 173 -4.57 18.16 6.99
N PHE A 174 -4.58 17.20 6.07
CA PHE A 174 -4.81 15.81 6.36
C PHE A 174 -3.58 15.17 7.01
N ASP A 175 -3.67 15.00 8.33
CA ASP A 175 -2.74 14.15 9.06
C ASP A 175 -3.19 12.69 9.03
N GLY A 176 -4.48 12.37 8.96
CA GLY A 176 -4.94 10.99 9.05
C GLY A 176 -4.69 10.33 10.42
N LYS A 177 -4.20 11.09 11.41
CA LYS A 177 -4.13 10.71 12.83
C LYS A 177 -5.45 11.01 13.54
N THR A 178 -6.02 12.17 13.20
CA THR A 178 -7.20 12.74 13.85
C THR A 178 -8.47 12.57 13.01
N SER A 179 -8.30 12.36 11.71
CA SER A 179 -9.38 12.03 10.78
C SER A 179 -9.69 10.53 10.79
N GLU A 180 -10.94 10.16 10.50
CA GLU A 180 -11.31 8.76 10.24
C GLU A 180 -10.67 8.30 8.94
N THR A 181 -9.59 7.52 9.03
CA THR A 181 -8.85 7.08 7.84
C THR A 181 -8.43 5.63 7.95
N MET A 182 -8.46 4.93 6.82
CA MET A 182 -7.81 3.64 6.65
C MET A 182 -6.31 3.75 6.95
N GLU A 183 -5.81 2.86 7.80
CA GLU A 183 -4.38 2.77 8.09
C GLU A 183 -3.61 2.14 6.92
N PHE A 184 -2.51 2.78 6.52
CA PHE A 184 -1.64 2.28 5.46
C PHE A 184 -0.32 1.78 6.03
N LYS A 185 -0.01 0.49 5.79
CA LYS A 185 1.18 -0.19 6.33
C LYS A 185 2.53 0.38 5.91
N TYR A 186 2.71 0.74 4.64
CA TYR A 186 4.03 1.10 4.09
C TYR A 186 4.52 2.46 4.58
N LYS A 187 5.73 2.52 5.13
CA LYS A 187 6.32 3.78 5.62
C LYS A 187 7.17 4.43 4.55
N LYS A 188 7.37 5.75 4.65
CA LYS A 188 8.35 6.46 3.81
C LYS A 188 9.76 5.95 4.13
N ASP A 189 10.29 5.10 3.26
CA ASP A 189 11.70 4.72 3.22
C ASP A 189 12.34 5.43 2.03
N ALA A 190 13.56 5.93 2.24
CA ALA A 190 14.29 6.62 1.20
C ALA A 190 14.92 5.63 0.18
N GLY A 191 15.00 4.33 0.46
CA GLY A 191 15.61 3.32 -0.41
C GLY A 191 14.99 3.21 -1.82
N ILE A 192 15.82 2.98 -2.83
CA ILE A 192 15.37 2.73 -4.22
C ILE A 192 14.87 1.27 -4.32
N GLY A 193 13.66 1.06 -4.82
CA GLY A 193 13.07 -0.28 -4.95
C GLY A 193 12.46 -0.81 -3.64
N VAL A 194 12.34 0.04 -2.62
CA VAL A 194 11.69 -0.30 -1.35
C VAL A 194 10.21 0.02 -1.42
N ALA A 195 9.38 -0.87 -0.88
CA ALA A 195 7.94 -0.65 -0.80
C ALA A 195 7.61 0.48 0.20
N GLU A 196 7.21 1.65 -0.30
CA GLU A 196 6.86 2.82 0.51
C GLU A 196 5.51 3.47 0.12
N CYS A 197 4.97 3.17 -1.06
CA CYS A 197 3.79 3.83 -1.61
C CYS A 197 2.72 2.82 -2.05
N TRP A 198 1.47 3.12 -1.71
CA TRP A 198 0.27 2.57 -2.36
C TRP A 198 -0.02 3.36 -3.62
N MET A 199 -0.43 2.67 -4.69
CA MET A 199 -0.69 3.28 -5.99
C MET A 199 -1.96 2.71 -6.60
N VAL A 200 -2.85 3.60 -7.01
CA VAL A 200 -3.95 3.28 -7.92
C VAL A 200 -3.44 3.47 -9.34
N CYS A 201 -3.53 2.43 -10.15
CA CYS A 201 -3.06 2.42 -11.53
C CYS A 201 -4.22 2.08 -12.47
N VAL A 202 -4.16 2.64 -13.68
CA VAL A 202 -5.07 2.35 -14.79
C VAL A 202 -4.30 1.68 -15.91
N ARG A 203 -4.85 0.62 -16.48
CA ARG A 203 -4.30 0.02 -17.70
C ARG A 203 -4.57 0.90 -18.91
N THR A 204 -3.58 1.04 -19.77
CA THR A 204 -3.68 1.91 -20.97
C THR A 204 -4.51 1.28 -22.09
N ASP A 205 -4.69 -0.05 -22.07
CA ASP A 205 -5.37 -0.82 -23.12
C ASP A 205 -6.89 -0.94 -22.92
N ASN A 206 -7.36 -0.98 -21.68
CA ASN A 206 -8.76 -1.28 -21.36
C ASN A 206 -9.32 -0.55 -20.14
N LEU A 207 -8.58 0.42 -19.59
CA LEU A 207 -8.98 1.25 -18.45
C LEU A 207 -9.26 0.49 -17.14
N LYS A 208 -8.92 -0.80 -17.03
CA LYS A 208 -9.12 -1.52 -15.76
C LYS A 208 -8.19 -0.96 -14.68
N CYS A 209 -8.72 -0.89 -13.47
CA CYS A 209 -7.99 -0.50 -12.28
C CYS A 209 -7.06 -1.61 -11.81
N GLU A 210 -5.91 -1.24 -11.25
CA GLU A 210 -5.00 -2.13 -10.53
C GLU A 210 -4.39 -1.38 -9.35
N ILE A 211 -4.18 -2.07 -8.23
CA ILE A 211 -3.50 -1.56 -7.05
C ILE A 211 -2.09 -2.12 -7.01
N TRP A 212 -1.13 -1.20 -6.87
CA TRP A 212 0.29 -1.47 -6.93
C TRP A 212 0.99 -0.95 -5.70
N ILE A 213 2.06 -1.63 -5.33
CA ILE A 213 3.02 -1.15 -4.35
C ILE A 213 4.26 -0.67 -5.08
N GLY A 214 4.83 0.43 -4.61
CA GLY A 214 6.05 0.95 -5.21
C GLY A 214 6.81 1.95 -4.36
N ASP A 215 7.63 2.75 -5.03
CA ASP A 215 8.45 3.80 -4.43
C ASP A 215 8.20 5.18 -5.05
N LYS A 216 8.78 6.24 -4.49
CA LYS A 216 8.78 7.59 -5.05
C LYS A 216 10.16 7.98 -5.61
N ASN A 217 10.74 7.08 -6.41
CA ASN A 217 12.09 7.24 -6.97
C ASN A 217 12.15 6.96 -8.48
N LEU A 218 11.10 7.28 -9.25
CA LEU A 218 11.12 7.11 -10.72
C LEU A 218 12.28 7.88 -11.37
N ASN A 219 12.45 9.15 -11.01
CA ASN A 219 13.42 10.08 -11.60
C ASN A 219 14.62 10.37 -10.67
N GLY A 220 14.90 9.48 -9.72
CA GLY A 220 15.92 9.70 -8.68
C GLY A 220 15.42 10.55 -7.50
N ARG A 221 16.31 10.83 -6.55
CA ARG A 221 15.99 11.59 -5.32
C ARG A 221 16.18 13.10 -5.53
N GLY A 222 15.20 13.92 -5.13
CA GLY A 222 15.27 15.38 -5.25
C GLY A 222 13.91 16.07 -5.45
N SER A 223 13.93 17.33 -5.87
CA SER A 223 12.72 18.04 -6.32
C SER A 223 12.15 17.39 -7.59
N GLY A 224 10.83 17.29 -7.70
CA GLY A 224 10.18 16.65 -8.86
C GLY A 224 10.17 15.11 -8.84
N GLN A 225 10.43 14.49 -7.68
CA GLN A 225 10.28 13.04 -7.48
C GLN A 225 8.90 12.53 -7.91
N ARG A 226 8.89 11.44 -8.69
CA ARG A 226 7.68 10.77 -9.15
C ARG A 226 7.61 9.33 -8.64
N VAL A 227 6.39 8.82 -8.52
CA VAL A 227 6.14 7.44 -8.12
C VAL A 227 6.57 6.45 -9.18
N ARG A 228 6.90 5.24 -8.75
CA ARG A 228 7.26 4.12 -9.61
C ARG A 228 6.61 2.84 -9.06
N PRO A 229 5.63 2.27 -9.78
CA PRO A 229 5.10 0.95 -9.44
C PRO A 229 6.20 -0.11 -9.44
N LEU A 230 6.20 -1.02 -8.47
CA LEU A 230 7.15 -2.14 -8.39
C LEU A 230 6.47 -3.48 -8.64
N TYR A 231 5.36 -3.74 -7.94
CA TYR A 231 4.59 -4.97 -8.09
C TYR A 231 3.11 -4.77 -7.80
N ARG A 232 2.27 -5.53 -8.50
CA ARG A 232 0.82 -5.54 -8.35
C ARG A 232 0.44 -6.28 -7.08
N ILE A 233 -0.52 -5.73 -6.35
CA ILE A 233 -1.12 -6.40 -5.19
C ILE A 233 -2.59 -6.76 -5.46
N TYR A 234 -3.28 -6.03 -6.33
CA TYR A 234 -4.66 -6.34 -6.72
C TYR A 234 -4.99 -5.78 -8.12
N PRO A 235 -5.93 -6.37 -8.90
CA PRO A 235 -6.38 -7.74 -8.78
C PRO A 235 -5.23 -8.70 -9.10
N GLU A 236 -5.29 -9.93 -8.61
CA GLU A 236 -4.28 -10.97 -8.85
C GLU A 236 -2.84 -10.53 -8.46
N PRO A 237 -2.49 -10.65 -7.17
CA PRO A 237 -1.20 -10.20 -6.64
C PRO A 237 -0.01 -10.75 -7.43
N CYS A 238 1.14 -10.09 -7.38
CA CYS A 238 2.35 -10.57 -8.04
C CYS A 238 2.80 -11.94 -7.49
N SER A 239 3.65 -12.66 -8.23
CA SER A 239 4.09 -14.01 -7.82
C SER A 239 4.70 -14.07 -6.42
N ASN A 240 5.38 -13.01 -5.97
CA ASN A 240 5.99 -12.96 -4.63
C ASN A 240 4.96 -12.74 -3.52
N TYR A 241 3.76 -12.27 -3.88
CA TYR A 241 2.63 -12.04 -3.00
C TYR A 241 1.59 -13.17 -3.03
N ARG A 242 1.64 -14.03 -4.07
CA ARG A 242 0.89 -15.29 -4.11
C ARG A 242 1.51 -16.26 -3.09
N ASN A 243 0.65 -16.94 -2.34
CA ASN A 243 1.05 -17.92 -1.33
C ASN A 243 1.87 -19.06 -1.94
#